data_AF-A0A023AY09-F1
#
_entry.id   AF-A0A023AY09-F1
#
_cell.length_a   1.000
_cell.length_b   1.000
_cell.length_c   1.000
_cell.angle_alpha   90.00
_cell.angle_beta   90.00
_cell.angle_gamma   90.00
#
_symmetry.space_group_name_H-M   'P 1'
#
loop_
_entity.id
_entity.type
_entity.pdbx_description
1 polymer ?
#
loop_
_entity_poly.entity_id
_entity_poly.type
_entity_poly.pdbx_seq_one_letter_code
_entity_poly.pdbx_strand_id
1 'polypeptide(L)'
;MACGYPEDKVVRIMPNTPTEVGKGSTAITAASSARSTEAYTQVYQWLSQATGLVTEIPEKDFSKFTASYGCSPAYNYLIFEALNAIKFKIHVTDPLRTRSLNHAVWLSLMRLPLMQFPISLMQFPISLMQFPI
;
A
#
# COMPACT_ATOMS: atom_id res chain seq x y z
N MET A 1 -14.75 20.62 -10.31
CA MET A 1 -14.80 20.50 -11.78
C MET A 1 -13.57 19.80 -12.34
N ALA A 2 -13.59 18.48 -12.38
CA ALA A 2 -12.59 17.68 -13.10
C ALA A 2 -13.21 17.21 -14.43
N CYS A 3 -12.63 17.63 -15.56
CA CYS A 3 -12.77 17.01 -16.88
C CYS A 3 -14.20 16.89 -17.47
N GLY A 4 -15.02 17.95 -17.55
CA GLY A 4 -16.20 18.00 -18.45
C GLY A 4 -17.31 16.94 -18.26
N TYR A 5 -17.14 16.00 -17.34
CA TYR A 5 -18.10 14.98 -16.98
C TYR A 5 -19.01 15.51 -15.88
N PRO A 6 -20.28 15.08 -15.86
CA PRO A 6 -21.18 15.34 -14.74
C PRO A 6 -20.53 14.85 -13.43
N GLU A 7 -20.44 15.68 -12.40
CA GLU A 7 -19.75 15.31 -11.15
C GLU A 7 -20.39 14.09 -10.45
N ASP A 8 -21.66 13.82 -10.74
CA ASP A 8 -22.42 12.63 -10.35
C ASP A 8 -21.99 11.33 -11.04
N LYS A 9 -21.04 11.37 -11.98
CA LYS A 9 -20.51 10.21 -12.69
C LYS A 9 -19.00 10.01 -12.53
N VAL A 10 -18.34 10.82 -11.71
CA VAL A 10 -16.89 10.75 -11.51
C VAL A 10 -16.56 10.07 -10.19
N VAL A 11 -15.69 9.06 -10.26
CA VAL A 11 -15.07 8.43 -9.09
C VAL A 11 -13.59 8.77 -9.10
N ARG A 12 -13.11 9.40 -8.02
CA ARG A 12 -11.68 9.66 -7.83
C ARG A 12 -11.07 8.51 -7.04
N ILE A 13 -9.95 8.02 -7.53
CA ILE A 13 -9.12 7.03 -6.83
C ILE A 13 -7.69 7.55 -6.70
N MET A 14 -6.98 7.04 -5.70
CA MET A 14 -5.55 7.32 -5.51
C MET A 14 -4.85 6.10 -4.93
N PRO A 15 -4.29 5.23 -5.79
CA PRO A 15 -3.47 4.10 -5.37
C PRO A 15 -2.06 4.56 -4.97
N ASN A 16 -1.25 3.63 -4.46
CA ASN A 16 0.19 3.78 -4.26
C ASN A 16 0.98 2.66 -4.96
N THR A 17 2.32 2.74 -4.99
CA THR A 17 3.20 1.85 -5.76
C THR A 17 2.96 0.35 -5.54
N PRO A 18 2.79 -0.17 -4.31
CA PRO A 18 2.54 -1.60 -4.08
C PRO A 18 1.23 -2.16 -4.68
N THR A 19 0.40 -1.32 -5.28
CA THR A 19 -0.74 -1.73 -6.10
C THR A 19 -0.32 -2.63 -7.27
N GLU A 20 0.90 -2.46 -7.78
CA GLU A 20 1.45 -3.29 -8.87
C GLU A 20 1.51 -4.80 -8.54
N VAL A 21 1.61 -5.14 -7.25
CA VAL A 21 1.58 -6.53 -6.75
C VAL A 21 0.29 -6.85 -5.99
N GLY A 22 -0.74 -6.00 -6.09
CA GLY A 22 -2.02 -6.16 -5.40
C GLY A 22 -1.93 -6.05 -3.87
N LYS A 23 -0.93 -5.34 -3.35
CA LYS A 23 -0.69 -5.14 -1.91
C LYS A 23 -0.59 -3.65 -1.55
N GLY A 24 -1.19 -2.80 -2.37
CA GLY A 24 -1.26 -1.37 -2.19
C GLY A 24 -2.36 -0.92 -1.23
N SER A 25 -2.42 0.40 -1.08
CA SER A 25 -3.48 1.13 -0.41
C SER A 25 -4.04 2.17 -1.37
N THR A 26 -5.34 2.13 -1.59
CA THR A 26 -6.06 2.97 -2.55
C THR A 26 -7.12 3.79 -1.84
N ALA A 27 -7.03 5.11 -1.90
CA ALA A 27 -8.12 5.98 -1.50
C ALA A 27 -9.19 6.03 -2.59
N ILE A 28 -10.47 6.09 -2.21
CA ILE A 28 -11.59 6.25 -3.14
C ILE A 28 -12.58 7.30 -2.62
N THR A 29 -13.12 8.10 -3.54
CA THR A 29 -14.25 8.98 -3.24
C THR A 29 -15.06 9.31 -4.49
N ALA A 30 -16.31 9.70 -4.28
CA ALA A 30 -17.23 10.13 -5.33
C ALA A 30 -18.28 11.07 -4.75
N ALA A 31 -18.98 11.81 -5.61
CA ALA A 31 -20.15 12.58 -5.19
C ALA A 31 -21.23 11.68 -4.58
N SER A 32 -22.07 12.22 -3.69
CA SER A 32 -23.10 11.43 -2.98
C SER A 32 -24.04 10.66 -3.92
N SER A 33 -24.42 11.29 -5.04
CA SER A 33 -25.25 10.67 -6.09
C SER A 33 -24.56 9.49 -6.78
N ALA A 34 -23.25 9.59 -7.01
CA ALA A 34 -22.45 8.52 -7.60
C ALA A 34 -22.28 7.35 -6.61
N ARG A 35 -22.01 7.66 -5.33
CA ARG A 35 -21.80 6.66 -4.27
C ARG A 35 -23.02 5.75 -4.04
N SER A 36 -24.24 6.25 -4.28
CA SER A 36 -25.45 5.44 -4.15
C SER A 36 -25.70 4.47 -5.32
N THR A 37 -24.88 4.49 -6.36
CA THR A 37 -25.08 3.62 -7.54
C THR A 37 -24.46 2.24 -7.34
N GLU A 38 -25.05 1.24 -7.98
CA GLU A 38 -24.48 -0.11 -8.02
C GLU A 38 -23.09 -0.13 -8.68
N ALA A 39 -22.87 0.74 -9.68
CA ALA A 39 -21.59 0.92 -10.35
C ALA A 39 -20.47 1.30 -9.37
N TYR A 40 -20.75 2.17 -8.39
CA TYR A 40 -19.76 2.53 -7.37
C TYR A 40 -19.36 1.31 -6.53
N THR A 41 -20.34 0.51 -6.10
CA THR A 41 -20.09 -0.73 -5.35
C THR A 41 -19.24 -1.72 -6.14
N GLN A 42 -19.53 -1.89 -7.43
CA GLN A 42 -18.74 -2.77 -8.31
C GLN A 42 -17.30 -2.27 -8.47
N VAL A 43 -17.09 -0.96 -8.66
CA VAL A 43 -15.76 -0.34 -8.72
C VAL A 43 -15.00 -0.54 -7.41
N TYR A 44 -15.64 -0.33 -6.27
CA TYR A 44 -15.04 -0.52 -4.96
C TYR A 44 -14.56 -1.97 -4.76
N GLN A 45 -15.42 -2.94 -5.08
CA GLN A 45 -15.11 -4.37 -4.96
C GLN A 45 -13.97 -4.78 -5.89
N TRP A 46 -14.01 -4.33 -7.14
CA TRP A 46 -12.96 -4.60 -8.11
C TRP A 46 -11.61 -4.02 -7.66
N LEU A 47 -11.58 -2.76 -7.19
CA LEU A 47 -10.36 -2.14 -6.66
C LEU A 47 -9.83 -2.87 -5.43
N SER A 48 -10.72 -3.35 -4.54
CA SER A 48 -10.32 -4.09 -3.35
C SER A 48 -9.64 -5.42 -3.72
N GLN A 49 -10.11 -6.07 -4.78
CA GLN A 49 -9.50 -7.30 -5.28
C GLN A 49 -8.19 -7.03 -6.04
N ALA A 50 -8.13 -5.96 -6.83
CA ALA A 50 -7.00 -5.67 -7.70
C ALA A 50 -5.83 -5.00 -6.97
N THR A 51 -6.13 -4.08 -6.05
CA THR A 51 -5.12 -3.16 -5.48
C THR A 51 -4.71 -3.51 -4.06
N GLY A 52 -5.52 -4.29 -3.34
CA GLY A 52 -5.35 -4.55 -1.92
C GLY A 52 -6.31 -3.72 -1.08
N LEU A 53 -5.79 -2.91 -0.16
CA LEU A 53 -6.65 -2.16 0.76
C LEU A 53 -7.29 -0.97 0.04
N VAL A 54 -8.62 -0.89 0.03
CA VAL A 54 -9.34 0.30 -0.43
C VAL A 54 -9.94 1.01 0.77
N THR A 55 -9.76 2.33 0.86
CA THR A 55 -10.31 3.16 1.93
C THR A 55 -11.10 4.31 1.35
N GLU A 56 -12.34 4.42 1.79
CA GLU A 56 -13.20 5.53 1.45
C GLU A 56 -12.85 6.77 2.29
N ILE A 57 -12.52 7.89 1.64
CA ILE A 57 -12.18 9.14 2.35
C ILE A 57 -12.83 10.38 1.72
N PRO A 58 -13.00 11.48 2.47
CA PRO A 58 -13.41 12.77 1.90
C PRO A 58 -12.37 13.30 0.91
N GLU A 59 -12.83 13.94 -0.18
CA GLU A 59 -11.97 14.57 -1.20
C GLU A 59 -10.89 15.49 -0.60
N LYS A 60 -11.26 16.27 0.43
CA LYS A 60 -10.36 17.19 1.14
C LYS A 60 -9.17 16.51 1.84
N ASP A 61 -9.27 15.22 2.14
CA ASP A 61 -8.26 14.47 2.87
C ASP A 61 -7.30 13.70 1.96
N PHE A 62 -7.47 13.76 0.63
CA PHE A 62 -6.56 13.11 -0.32
C PHE A 62 -5.11 13.57 -0.18
N SER A 63 -4.87 14.86 0.07
CA SER A 63 -3.51 15.37 0.30
C SER A 63 -2.87 14.74 1.55
N LYS A 64 -3.66 14.54 2.61
CA LYS A 64 -3.19 13.87 3.84
C LYS A 64 -2.95 12.38 3.59
N PHE A 65 -3.84 11.73 2.86
CA PHE A 65 -3.66 10.33 2.49
C PHE A 65 -2.40 10.16 1.63
N THR A 66 -2.14 11.07 0.70
CA THR A 66 -0.94 11.04 -0.15
C THR A 66 0.31 11.09 0.72
N ALA A 67 0.39 12.07 1.63
CA ALA A 67 1.53 12.26 2.50
C ALA A 67 1.80 11.05 3.41
N SER A 68 0.74 10.42 3.93
CA SER A 68 0.86 9.31 4.88
C SER A 68 1.00 7.94 4.21
N TYR A 69 0.12 7.61 3.27
CA TYR A 69 -0.01 6.26 2.69
C TYR A 69 0.48 6.20 1.24
N GLY A 70 0.44 7.32 0.52
CA GLY A 70 1.04 7.43 -0.82
C GLY A 70 2.56 7.38 -0.76
N CYS A 71 3.17 8.15 0.16
CA CYS A 71 4.62 8.25 0.31
C CYS A 71 5.25 7.15 1.19
N SER A 72 4.47 6.39 1.95
CA SER A 72 5.02 5.37 2.87
C SER A 72 5.92 4.32 2.23
N PRO A 73 5.69 3.84 0.98
CA PRO A 73 6.62 2.91 0.34
C PRO A 73 8.02 3.51 0.19
N ALA A 74 8.11 4.80 -0.19
CA ALA A 74 9.39 5.49 -0.37
C ALA A 74 10.15 5.62 0.97
N TYR A 75 9.46 5.93 2.06
CA TYR A 75 10.09 5.97 3.39
C TYR A 75 10.64 4.61 3.82
N ASN A 76 9.91 3.53 3.53
CA ASN A 76 10.37 2.18 3.81
C ASN A 76 11.60 1.81 2.97
N TYR A 77 11.64 2.20 1.70
CA TYR A 77 12.83 2.01 0.85
C TYR A 77 14.04 2.74 1.41
N LEU A 78 13.90 4.01 1.82
CA LEU A 78 15.00 4.77 2.41
C LEU A 78 15.55 4.12 3.69
N ILE A 79 14.67 3.64 4.58
CA ILE A 79 15.10 2.92 5.79
C ILE A 79 15.84 1.63 5.42
N PHE A 80 15.32 0.88 4.45
CA PHE A 80 15.93 -0.36 4.02
C PHE A 80 17.31 -0.15 3.35
N GLU A 81 17.45 0.87 2.51
CA GLU A 81 18.71 1.26 1.91
C GLU A 81 19.73 1.70 2.98
N ALA A 82 19.30 2.50 3.95
CA ALA A 82 20.14 2.93 5.06
C ALA A 82 20.66 1.73 5.87
N LEU A 83 19.81 0.74 6.15
CA LEU A 83 20.22 -0.51 6.82
C LEU A 83 21.20 -1.34 5.98
N ASN A 84 20.98 -1.43 4.67
CA ASN A 84 21.89 -2.14 3.76
C ASN A 84 23.24 -1.44 3.59
N ALA A 85 23.28 -0.11 3.72
CA ALA A 85 24.51 0.66 3.61
C ALA A 85 25.49 0.41 4.76
N ILE A 86 25.02 -0.13 5.89
CA ILE A 86 25.86 -0.45 7.04
C ILE A 86 26.71 -1.69 6.74
N LYS A 87 27.96 -1.47 6.37
CA LYS A 87 28.94 -2.54 6.10
C LYS A 87 29.70 -2.90 7.37
N PHE A 88 29.28 -3.94 8.05
CA PHE A 88 30.09 -4.57 9.08
C PHE A 88 31.06 -5.59 8.46
N LYS A 89 32.23 -5.79 9.07
CA LYS A 89 33.13 -6.92 8.75
C LYS A 89 32.52 -8.23 9.28
N ILE A 90 31.41 -8.65 8.70
CA ILE A 90 30.78 -9.96 8.95
C ILE A 90 30.87 -10.75 7.64
N HIS A 91 31.28 -12.01 7.71
CA HIS A 91 31.32 -12.91 6.56
C HIS A 91 29.92 -13.41 6.19
N VAL A 92 29.02 -12.48 5.86
CA VAL A 92 27.66 -12.77 5.40
C VAL A 92 27.55 -12.32 3.94
N THR A 93 27.01 -13.18 3.08
CA THR A 93 26.78 -12.86 1.67
C THR A 93 25.69 -11.79 1.53
N ASP A 94 25.79 -10.95 0.50
CA ASP A 94 24.79 -9.89 0.24
C ASP A 94 23.34 -10.42 0.20
N PRO A 95 23.02 -11.57 -0.43
CA PRO A 95 21.65 -12.10 -0.44
C PRO A 95 21.12 -12.50 0.94
N LEU A 96 21.98 -13.09 1.79
CA LEU A 96 21.60 -13.44 3.16
C LEU A 96 21.37 -12.19 4.00
N ARG A 97 22.20 -11.16 3.83
CA ARG A 97 22.03 -9.87 4.53
C ARG A 97 20.69 -9.23 4.18
N THR A 98 20.40 -9.08 2.89
CA THR A 98 19.13 -8.50 2.41
C THR A 98 17.93 -9.27 2.95
N ARG A 99 17.99 -10.61 2.95
CA ARG A 99 16.93 -11.47 3.51
C ARG A 99 16.76 -11.27 5.01
N SER A 100 17.84 -11.23 5.78
CA SER A 100 17.80 -11.00 7.22
C SER A 100 17.24 -9.62 7.56
N LEU A 101 17.61 -8.58 6.82
CA LEU A 101 17.09 -7.23 7.00
C LEU A 101 15.59 -7.15 6.68
N ASN A 102 15.16 -7.75 5.56
CA ASN A 102 13.74 -7.84 5.21
C ASN A 102 12.94 -8.53 6.32
N HIS A 103 13.47 -9.64 6.84
CA HIS A 103 12.83 -10.38 7.93
C HIS A 103 12.74 -9.57 9.23
N ALA A 104 13.80 -8.84 9.58
CA ALA A 104 13.84 -7.99 10.78
C ALA A 104 12.82 -6.85 10.69
N VAL A 105 12.78 -6.12 9.56
CA VAL A 105 11.81 -5.04 9.33
C VAL A 105 10.38 -5.57 9.41
N TRP A 106 10.10 -6.72 8.78
CA TRP A 106 8.79 -7.34 8.83
C TRP A 106 8.36 -7.71 10.26
N LEU A 107 9.24 -8.36 11.04
CA LEU A 107 8.95 -8.70 12.44
C LEU A 107 8.72 -7.46 13.32
N SER A 108 9.47 -6.38 13.09
CA SER A 108 9.26 -5.12 13.79
C SER A 108 7.87 -4.54 13.53
N LEU A 109 7.39 -4.60 12.29
CA LEU A 109 6.04 -4.14 11.93
C LEU A 109 4.94 -5.00 12.58
N MET A 110 5.13 -6.33 12.64
CA MET A 110 4.17 -7.27 13.24
C MET A 110 4.06 -7.13 14.77
N ARG A 111 5.05 -6.53 15.43
CA ARG A 111 5.03 -6.29 16.88
C ARG A 111 4.32 -5.00 17.28
N LEU A 112 3.93 -4.16 16.32
CA LEU A 112 3.21 -2.93 16.63
C LEU A 112 1.78 -3.26 17.08
N PRO A 113 1.30 -2.73 18.23
CA PRO A 113 -0.02 -3.03 18.78
C PRO A 113 -1.20 -2.63 17.87
N LEU A 114 -0.92 -1.91 16.77
CA LEU A 114 -1.90 -1.50 15.75
C LEU A 114 -2.26 -2.62 14.76
N MET A 115 -1.58 -3.78 14.77
CA MET A 115 -1.89 -4.93 13.91
C MET A 115 -2.69 -6.03 14.61
N GLN A 116 -3.72 -5.68 15.39
CA GLN A 116 -4.71 -6.66 15.90
C GLN A 116 -5.73 -7.11 14.82
N PHE A 117 -5.41 -6.96 13.54
CA PHE A 117 -6.18 -7.56 12.45
C PHE A 117 -5.82 -9.05 12.31
N PRO A 118 -6.75 -9.94 11.95
CA PRO A 118 -6.48 -11.36 11.88
C PRO A 118 -5.37 -11.63 10.85
N ILE A 119 -4.31 -12.31 11.32
CA ILE A 119 -3.11 -12.72 10.58
C ILE A 119 -3.45 -13.41 9.24
N SER A 120 -4.66 -13.97 9.11
CA SER A 120 -5.17 -14.60 7.88
C SER A 120 -5.21 -13.65 6.66
N LEU A 121 -5.34 -12.34 6.85
CA LEU A 121 -5.39 -11.35 5.75
C LEU A 121 -3.99 -10.88 5.29
N MET A 122 -2.94 -11.19 6.06
CA MET A 122 -1.54 -10.79 5.79
C MET A 122 -0.63 -12.00 5.54
N GLN A 123 -1.15 -13.09 4.99
CA GLN A 123 -0.30 -14.21 4.59
C GLN A 123 0.57 -13.81 3.39
N PHE A 124 1.79 -13.37 3.69
CA PHE A 124 2.87 -13.17 2.73
C PHE A 124 3.61 -14.49 2.54
N PRO A 125 3.46 -15.19 1.41
CA PRO A 125 4.39 -16.25 1.08
C PRO A 125 5.74 -15.61 0.77
N ILE A 126 6.78 -16.04 1.49
CA ILE A 126 8.17 -15.59 1.36
C ILE A 126 8.67 -15.70 -0.10
N SER A 127 8.03 -16.53 -0.94
CA SER A 127 8.30 -16.67 -2.37
C SER A 127 8.03 -15.40 -3.20
N LEU A 128 7.14 -14.50 -2.74
CA LEU A 128 6.80 -13.27 -3.46
C LEU A 128 7.71 -12.06 -3.12
N MET A 129 8.65 -12.21 -2.17
CA MET A 129 9.69 -11.20 -1.89
C MET A 129 10.89 -11.29 -2.85
N GLN A 130 10.79 -12.06 -3.94
CA GLN A 130 11.76 -12.00 -5.02
C GLN A 130 11.35 -10.86 -5.96
N PHE A 131 11.82 -9.65 -5.65
CA PHE A 131 11.85 -8.59 -6.65
C PHE A 131 12.80 -9.05 -7.77
N PRO A 132 12.41 -8.94 -9.05
CA PRO A 132 13.37 -9.11 -10.14
C PRO A 132 14.46 -8.07 -9.93
N ILE A 133 15.71 -8.58 -9.89
CA ILE A 133 16.94 -7.80 -9.73
C ILE A 133 17.05 -6.79 -10.87
#